data_AF-A0A5P0YX55-F1
#
_entry.id   AF-A0A5P0YX55-F1
#
_cell.length_a   1.000
_cell.length_b   1.000
_cell.length_c   1.000
_cell.angle_alpha   90.00
_cell.angle_beta   90.00
_cell.angle_gamma   90.00
#
_symmetry.space_group_name_H-M   'P 1'
#
loop_
_entity.id
_entity.type
_entity.pdbx_description
1 polymer ?
#
loop_
_entity_poly.entity_id
_entity_poly.type
_entity_poly.pdbx_seq_one_letter_code
_entity_poly.pdbx_strand_id
1 'polypeptide(L)'
;TPPAPREHLGAEMPEPDLIATPDDSRFSEEHHAAAAELLELAPEAPRRLSGLLAEARRRDPELPYLVALIAVHAASPPVGTAYRQGEQRLLFAVDDGTELDDPEFGGADLIVGTALLDAAGMAAERSEAPARAARGTKEHDL
;
A
#
# COMPACT_ATOMS: atom_id res chain seq x y z
N THR A 1 38.73 4.49 -28.79
CA THR A 1 39.32 4.17 -27.46
C THR A 1 38.21 3.68 -26.55
N PRO A 2 38.39 2.61 -25.77
CA PRO A 2 37.41 2.21 -24.76
C PRO A 2 37.19 3.35 -23.73
N PRO A 3 36.00 3.44 -23.09
CA PRO A 3 35.76 4.47 -22.09
C PRO A 3 36.67 4.24 -20.88
N ALA A 4 37.22 5.34 -20.36
CA ALA A 4 38.11 5.30 -19.19
C ALA A 4 37.36 4.76 -17.96
N PRO A 5 38.05 4.04 -17.05
CA PRO A 5 37.48 3.62 -15.77
C PRO A 5 37.02 4.85 -14.98
N ARG A 6 35.82 4.80 -14.40
CA ARG A 6 35.33 5.87 -13.52
C ARG A 6 36.13 5.83 -12.23
N GLU A 7 36.96 6.84 -12.02
CA GLU A 7 37.65 7.05 -10.75
C GLU A 7 36.67 7.59 -9.70
N HIS A 8 36.58 6.85 -8.59
CA HIS A 8 35.96 7.18 -7.30
C HIS A 8 34.42 7.14 -7.22
N LEU A 9 33.91 6.05 -6.63
CA LEU A 9 32.71 6.13 -5.80
C LEU A 9 32.93 7.24 -4.76
N GLY A 10 31.93 8.10 -4.55
CA GLY A 10 32.03 9.30 -3.72
C GLY A 10 32.56 9.07 -2.30
N ALA A 11 32.99 10.14 -1.64
CA ALA A 11 33.48 10.13 -0.27
C ALA A 11 32.45 9.55 0.71
N GLU A 12 32.93 9.01 1.83
CA GLU A 12 32.10 8.52 2.93
C GLU A 12 31.11 9.62 3.35
N MET A 13 29.82 9.28 3.35
CA MET A 13 28.77 10.21 3.75
C MET A 13 28.85 10.36 5.27
N PRO A 14 29.03 11.59 5.80
CA PRO A 14 29.08 11.79 7.24
C PRO A 14 27.74 11.38 7.87
N GLU A 15 27.77 10.78 9.06
CA GLU A 15 26.53 10.53 9.79
C GLU A 15 25.86 11.87 10.12
N PRO A 16 24.56 12.02 9.83
CA PRO A 16 23.84 13.24 10.13
C PRO A 16 23.66 13.39 11.64
N ASP A 17 23.95 14.58 12.15
CA ASP A 17 23.66 14.96 13.54
C ASP A 17 22.16 15.18 13.69
N LEU A 18 21.47 14.24 14.35
CA LEU A 18 20.03 14.28 14.53
C LEU A 18 19.68 15.12 15.76
N ILE A 19 19.02 16.26 15.53
CA ILE A 19 18.45 17.08 16.59
C ILE A 19 17.00 16.64 16.83
N ALA A 20 16.68 16.27 18.06
CA ALA A 20 15.30 15.98 18.45
C ALA A 20 14.45 17.24 18.35
N THR A 21 13.52 17.28 17.40
CA THR A 21 12.47 18.31 17.32
C THR A 21 11.31 17.95 18.24
N PRO A 22 10.59 18.93 18.79
CA PRO A 22 9.30 18.67 19.42
C PRO A 22 8.39 17.88 18.49
N ASP A 23 7.60 16.97 19.05
CA ASP A 23 6.66 16.18 18.28
C ASP A 23 5.42 17.02 17.95
N ASP A 24 5.45 17.64 16.77
CA ASP A 24 4.35 18.42 16.21
C ASP A 24 3.39 17.53 15.38
N SER A 25 3.41 16.21 15.60
CA SER A 25 2.57 15.26 14.87
C SER A 25 1.08 15.50 15.14
N ARG A 26 0.29 15.50 14.07
CA ARG A 26 -1.18 15.59 14.18
C ARG A 26 -1.79 14.40 14.93
N PHE A 27 -1.21 13.22 14.77
CA PHE A 27 -1.71 11.98 15.37
C PHE A 27 -0.73 11.49 16.43
N SER A 28 -1.24 11.15 17.61
CA SER A 28 -0.45 10.55 18.67
C SER A 28 -0.27 9.05 18.43
N GLU A 29 0.64 8.43 19.18
CA GLU A 29 0.84 6.97 19.20
C GLU A 29 -0.46 6.22 19.53
N GLU A 30 -1.32 6.76 20.39
CA GLU A 30 -2.62 6.15 20.70
C GLU A 30 -3.56 6.15 19.47
N HIS A 31 -3.55 7.20 18.65
CA HIS A 31 -4.31 7.21 17.39
C HIS A 31 -3.77 6.16 16.42
N HIS A 32 -2.44 6.03 16.32
CA HIS A 32 -1.81 5.01 15.48
C HIS A 32 -2.15 3.59 15.94
N ALA A 33 -2.09 3.32 17.24
CA ALA A 33 -2.48 2.04 17.82
C ALA A 33 -3.96 1.73 17.56
N ALA A 34 -4.86 2.69 17.80
CA ALA A 34 -6.29 2.52 17.57
C ALA A 34 -6.62 2.29 16.09
N ALA A 35 -5.91 2.95 15.17
CA ALA A 35 -6.05 2.73 13.73
C ALA A 35 -5.54 1.33 13.34
N ALA A 36 -4.41 0.90 13.89
CA ALA A 36 -3.86 -0.42 13.65
C ALA A 36 -4.81 -1.53 14.10
N GLU A 37 -5.42 -1.40 15.28
CA GLU A 37 -6.44 -2.34 15.77
C GLU A 37 -7.67 -2.40 14.85
N LEU A 38 -8.14 -1.25 14.38
CA LEU A 38 -9.29 -1.18 13.48
C LEU A 38 -9.02 -1.83 12.11
N LEU A 39 -7.77 -1.73 11.66
CA LEU A 39 -7.29 -2.22 10.37
C LEU A 39 -6.65 -3.61 10.46
N GLU A 40 -6.64 -4.24 11.64
CA GLU A 40 -6.27 -5.64 11.80
C GLU A 40 -7.40 -6.55 11.30
N LEU A 41 -7.55 -6.59 9.98
CA LEU A 41 -8.61 -7.33 9.31
C LEU A 41 -8.17 -8.78 9.06
N ALA A 42 -9.08 -9.72 9.31
CA ALA A 42 -8.89 -11.09 8.88
C ALA A 42 -8.85 -11.15 7.34
N PRO A 43 -7.95 -11.93 6.72
CA PRO A 43 -7.83 -12.00 5.25
C PRO A 43 -9.13 -12.33 4.51
N GLU A 44 -9.99 -13.13 5.14
CA GLU A 44 -11.29 -13.56 4.63
C GLU A 44 -12.44 -12.58 4.91
N ALA A 45 -12.19 -11.52 5.68
CA ALA A 45 -13.20 -10.56 6.11
C ALA A 45 -12.79 -9.11 5.80
N PRO A 46 -12.61 -8.75 4.52
CA PRO A 46 -12.40 -7.36 4.14
C PRO A 46 -13.61 -6.50 4.53
N ARG A 47 -13.37 -5.23 4.81
CA ARG A 47 -14.38 -4.28 5.26
C ARG A 47 -14.43 -3.06 4.35
N ARG A 48 -15.63 -2.48 4.21
CA ARG A 48 -15.82 -1.19 3.53
C ARG A 48 -15.26 -0.04 4.37
N LEU A 49 -14.70 0.95 3.68
CA LEU A 49 -14.17 2.16 4.30
C LEU A 49 -15.26 2.90 5.08
N SER A 50 -16.47 3.04 4.53
CA SER A 50 -17.63 3.63 5.21
C SER A 50 -17.89 3.03 6.60
N GLY A 51 -17.84 1.70 6.69
CA GLY A 51 -18.01 0.97 7.95
C GLY A 51 -16.86 1.18 8.94
N LEU A 52 -15.63 1.29 8.44
CA LEU A 52 -14.44 1.58 9.25
C LEU A 52 -14.46 3.03 9.77
N LEU A 53 -14.80 4.01 8.93
CA LEU A 53 -14.91 5.42 9.32
C LEU A 53 -16.00 5.63 10.37
N ALA A 54 -17.16 5.00 10.19
CA ALA A 54 -18.24 5.05 11.17
C ALA A 54 -17.81 4.47 12.53
N GLU A 55 -16.99 3.42 12.54
CA GLU A 55 -16.44 2.84 13.76
C GLU A 55 -15.36 3.70 14.40
N ALA A 56 -14.42 4.21 13.59
CA ALA A 56 -13.37 5.12 14.03
C ALA A 56 -13.97 6.33 14.75
N ARG A 57 -14.99 6.95 14.16
CA ARG A 57 -15.69 8.13 14.70
C ARG A 57 -16.34 7.89 16.06
N ARG A 58 -16.71 6.65 16.38
CA ARG A 58 -17.23 6.29 17.71
C ARG A 58 -16.12 6.15 18.75
N ARG A 59 -14.89 5.88 18.34
CA ARG A 59 -13.74 5.75 19.24
C ARG A 59 -13.11 7.12 19.53
N ASP A 60 -12.83 7.89 18.49
CA ASP A 60 -12.22 9.21 18.58
C ASP A 60 -12.55 10.06 17.33
N PRO A 61 -12.85 11.36 17.46
CA PRO A 61 -13.16 12.24 16.32
C PRO A 61 -12.05 12.40 15.27
N GLU A 62 -10.77 12.26 15.63
CA GLU A 62 -9.63 12.39 14.71
C GLU A 62 -9.31 11.08 13.97
N LEU A 63 -9.74 9.94 14.51
CA LEU A 63 -9.42 8.62 13.98
C LEU A 63 -9.95 8.35 12.54
N PRO A 64 -11.14 8.82 12.12
CA PRO A 64 -11.60 8.67 10.74
C PRO A 64 -10.61 9.21 9.71
N TYR A 65 -9.96 10.34 9.99
CA TYR A 65 -9.02 10.94 9.07
C TYR A 65 -7.76 10.09 8.91
N LEU A 66 -7.21 9.58 10.01
CA LEU A 66 -6.05 8.68 9.97
C LEU A 66 -6.37 7.38 9.23
N VAL A 67 -7.54 6.79 9.48
CA VAL A 67 -8.00 5.58 8.79
C VAL A 67 -8.17 5.81 7.29
N ALA A 68 -8.78 6.93 6.89
CA ALA A 68 -8.90 7.30 5.47
C ALA A 68 -7.52 7.44 4.80
N LEU A 69 -6.56 8.10 5.46
CA LEU A 69 -5.21 8.26 4.94
C LEU A 69 -4.51 6.91 4.71
N ILE A 70 -4.61 6.01 5.69
CA ILE A 70 -4.01 4.67 5.59
C ILE A 70 -4.69 3.85 4.47
N ALA A 71 -6.02 3.90 4.38
CA ALA A 71 -6.77 3.18 3.35
C ALA A 71 -6.42 3.67 1.92
N VAL A 72 -6.30 4.98 1.73
CA VAL A 72 -5.88 5.56 0.43
C VAL A 72 -4.45 5.16 0.09
N HIS A 73 -3.53 5.17 1.08
CA HIS A 73 -2.18 4.67 0.87
C HIS A 73 -2.15 3.19 0.45
N ALA A 74 -3.04 2.38 1.04
CA ALA A 74 -3.20 0.96 0.73
C ALA A 74 -3.83 0.68 -0.64
N ALA A 75 -4.39 1.68 -1.33
CA ALA A 75 -4.94 1.54 -2.69
C ALA A 75 -3.86 1.45 -3.77
N SER A 76 -2.62 1.84 -3.46
CA SER A 76 -1.44 1.61 -4.30
C SER A 76 -0.38 0.86 -3.48
N PRO A 77 -0.67 -0.38 -3.08
CA PRO A 77 0.16 -1.07 -2.09
C PRO A 77 1.54 -1.31 -2.70
N PRO A 78 2.64 -0.99 -1.99
CA PRO A 78 3.98 -1.11 -2.54
C PRO A 78 4.46 -2.56 -2.42
N VAL A 79 3.74 -3.49 -3.06
CA VAL A 79 3.89 -4.96 -2.97
C VAL A 79 5.36 -5.39 -3.13
N GLY A 80 6.09 -4.75 -4.04
CA GLY A 80 7.49 -5.06 -4.29
C GLY A 80 8.47 -4.68 -3.16
N THR A 81 8.10 -3.72 -2.30
CA THR A 81 8.90 -3.31 -1.13
C THR A 81 8.61 -4.19 0.08
N ALA A 82 7.34 -4.42 0.40
CA ALA A 82 6.88 -5.30 1.47
C ALA A 82 7.49 -6.71 1.36
N TYR A 83 7.54 -7.24 0.14
CA TYR A 83 8.20 -8.51 -0.13
C TYR A 83 9.69 -8.53 0.24
N ARG A 84 10.45 -7.49 -0.17
CA ARG A 84 11.90 -7.42 0.12
C ARG A 84 12.20 -7.24 1.61
N GLN A 85 11.24 -6.73 2.36
CA GLN A 85 11.33 -6.55 3.81
C GLN A 85 10.85 -7.78 4.60
N GLY A 86 10.38 -8.83 3.92
CA GLY A 86 9.95 -10.07 4.55
C GLY A 86 8.58 -9.98 5.23
N GLU A 87 7.77 -8.98 4.88
CA GLU A 87 6.42 -8.85 5.43
C GLU A 87 5.55 -10.03 4.99
N GLN A 88 4.81 -10.62 5.93
CA GLN A 88 3.93 -11.76 5.66
C GLN A 88 2.49 -11.34 5.34
N ARG A 89 2.14 -10.10 5.67
CA ARG A 89 0.81 -9.54 5.55
C ARG A 89 0.90 -8.13 4.99
N LEU A 90 -0.03 -7.79 4.11
CA LEU A 90 -0.09 -6.48 3.48
C LEU A 90 -1.52 -5.96 3.53
N LEU A 91 -1.71 -4.75 4.05
CA LEU A 91 -2.98 -4.05 3.91
C LEU A 91 -3.14 -3.59 2.46
N PHE A 92 -4.31 -3.82 1.88
CA PHE A 92 -4.66 -3.34 0.55
C PHE A 92 -6.03 -2.68 0.58
N ALA A 93 -6.27 -1.80 -0.38
CA ALA A 93 -7.58 -1.23 -0.64
C ALA A 93 -7.90 -1.31 -2.14
N VAL A 94 -9.15 -1.61 -2.49
CA VAL A 94 -9.61 -1.69 -3.89
C VAL A 94 -10.89 -0.89 -4.06
N ASP A 95 -10.98 -0.17 -5.16
CA ASP A 95 -12.21 0.47 -5.62
C ASP A 95 -13.04 -0.53 -6.44
N ASP A 96 -14.29 -0.76 -6.03
CA ASP A 96 -15.26 -1.59 -6.74
C ASP A 96 -16.34 -0.78 -7.47
N GLY A 97 -16.18 0.54 -7.53
CA GLY A 97 -17.09 1.50 -8.14
C GLY A 97 -18.18 2.01 -7.21
N THR A 98 -18.22 1.58 -5.95
CA THR A 98 -19.18 2.09 -4.95
C THR A 98 -18.75 3.47 -4.47
N GLU A 99 -19.65 4.44 -4.47
CA GLU A 99 -19.39 5.80 -3.95
C GLU A 99 -19.47 5.82 -2.42
N LEU A 100 -18.59 6.59 -1.78
CA LEU A 100 -18.58 6.81 -0.34
C LEU A 100 -19.61 7.88 0.03
N ASP A 101 -20.63 7.45 0.75
CA ASP A 101 -21.59 8.33 1.43
C ASP A 101 -21.14 8.55 2.88
N ASP A 102 -20.30 9.56 3.10
CA ASP A 102 -19.88 10.00 4.43
C ASP A 102 -19.95 11.54 4.52
N PRO A 103 -20.36 12.11 5.68
CA PRO A 103 -20.50 13.56 5.84
C PRO A 103 -19.19 14.36 5.72
N GLU A 104 -18.04 13.73 5.95
CA GLU A 104 -16.72 14.38 5.99
C GLU A 104 -15.79 13.97 4.85
N PHE A 105 -16.04 12.80 4.25
CA PHE A 105 -15.21 12.19 3.22
C PHE A 105 -16.01 11.91 1.96
N GLY A 106 -15.37 12.01 0.79
CA GLY A 106 -15.95 11.66 -0.50
C GLY A 106 -15.00 10.81 -1.35
N GLY A 107 -15.50 10.25 -2.44
CA GLY A 107 -14.74 9.37 -3.34
C GLY A 107 -15.31 7.96 -3.36
N ALA A 108 -14.44 6.97 -3.54
CA ALA A 108 -14.83 5.56 -3.57
C ALA A 108 -14.93 4.98 -2.14
N ASP A 109 -15.95 4.16 -1.89
CA ASP A 109 -16.08 3.34 -0.68
C ASP A 109 -15.23 2.08 -0.80
N LEU A 110 -13.92 2.28 -0.62
CA LEU A 110 -12.90 1.26 -0.81
C LEU A 110 -13.18 0.00 0.02
N ILE A 111 -12.91 -1.16 -0.58
CA ILE A 111 -12.82 -2.43 0.13
C ILE A 111 -11.40 -2.54 0.68
N VAL A 112 -11.26 -2.49 2.00
CA VAL A 112 -9.99 -2.62 2.72
C VAL A 112 -9.83 -4.05 3.21
N GLY A 113 -8.67 -4.67 3.00
CA GLY A 113 -8.41 -6.05 3.38
C GLY A 113 -6.94 -6.36 3.63
N THR A 114 -6.67 -7.57 4.09
CA THR A 114 -5.32 -8.07 4.37
C THR A 114 -4.96 -9.18 3.39
N ALA A 115 -3.91 -8.99 2.60
CA ALA A 115 -3.34 -10.02 1.75
C ALA A 115 -2.22 -10.76 2.50
N LEU A 116 -2.18 -12.09 2.37
CA LEU A 116 -1.04 -12.89 2.82
C LEU A 116 -0.01 -12.96 1.69
N LEU A 117 1.24 -12.65 2.00
CA LEU A 117 2.33 -12.69 1.04
C LEU A 117 2.98 -14.07 1.06
N ASP A 118 2.67 -14.91 0.07
CA ASP A 118 3.42 -16.13 -0.20
C ASP A 118 4.56 -15.85 -1.18
N ALA A 119 5.79 -15.97 -0.68
CA ALA A 119 7.00 -15.77 -1.45
C ALA A 119 7.13 -16.74 -2.63
N ALA A 120 6.56 -17.95 -2.54
CA ALA A 120 6.64 -18.96 -3.59
C ALA A 120 5.61 -18.70 -4.71
N GLY A 121 4.37 -18.35 -4.38
CA GLY A 121 3.31 -18.06 -5.33
C GLY A 121 3.58 -16.83 -6.23
N MET A 122 4.07 -15.73 -5.66
CA MET A 122 4.33 -14.50 -6.44
C MET A 122 5.61 -14.57 -7.30
N ALA A 123 6.57 -15.42 -6.95
CA ALA A 123 7.74 -15.69 -7.79
C ALA A 123 7.36 -16.46 -9.07
N ALA A 124 6.38 -17.37 -8.97
CA ALA A 124 5.85 -18.13 -10.10
C ALA A 124 5.07 -17.23 -11.09
N GLU A 125 4.23 -16.30 -10.61
CA GLU A 125 3.48 -15.37 -11.47
C GLU A 125 4.39 -14.42 -12.27
N ARG A 126 5.53 -13.99 -11.70
CA ARG A 126 6.53 -13.18 -12.41
C ARG A 126 7.23 -13.95 -13.54
N SER A 127 7.39 -15.26 -13.38
CA SER A 127 7.96 -16.13 -14.41
C SER A 127 6.98 -16.45 -15.54
N GLU A 128 5.66 -16.30 -15.33
CA GLU A 128 4.62 -16.57 -16.35
C GLU A 128 4.26 -15.36 -17.24
N ALA A 129 4.58 -14.12 -16.84
CA ALA A 129 4.47 -12.93 -17.68
C ALA A 129 5.85 -12.54 -18.26
N PRO A 130 6.28 -13.09 -19.41
CA PRO A 130 5.67 -12.75 -20.70
C PRO A 130 5.62 -13.90 -21.73
N ALA A 131 4.42 -14.35 -22.12
CA ALA A 131 4.19 -15.04 -23.41
C ALA A 131 2.71 -14.95 -23.86
N ARG A 132 2.08 -13.77 -23.80
CA ARG A 132 0.77 -13.54 -24.44
C ARG A 132 0.75 -12.27 -25.28
N ALA A 133 1.67 -12.16 -26.22
CA ALA A 133 1.61 -11.20 -27.31
C ALA A 133 2.42 -11.68 -28.53
N ALA A 134 2.00 -12.79 -29.16
CA ALA A 134 2.33 -13.11 -30.56
C ALA A 134 1.61 -14.39 -31.01
N ARG A 135 0.29 -14.35 -31.20
CA ARG A 135 -0.39 -15.25 -32.14
C ARG A 135 -1.75 -14.68 -32.51
N GLY A 136 -1.83 -14.19 -33.74
CA GLY A 136 -3.06 -13.63 -34.33
C GLY A 136 -2.77 -13.00 -35.70
N THR A 137 -2.46 -13.80 -36.72
CA THR A 137 -3.29 -13.97 -37.93
C THR A 137 -3.16 -12.85 -38.96
N LYS A 138 -2.46 -13.12 -40.08
CA LYS A 138 -2.84 -12.68 -41.43
C LYS A 138 -2.24 -13.64 -42.47
N GLU A 139 -3.05 -14.58 -42.93
CA GLU A 139 -2.90 -15.20 -44.26
C GLU A 139 -4.28 -15.69 -44.70
N HIS A 140 -4.95 -14.87 -45.51
CA HIS A 140 -5.81 -15.29 -46.62
C HIS A 140 -6.25 -14.04 -47.37
N ASP A 141 -5.69 -13.82 -48.54
CA ASP A 141 -6.43 -13.21 -49.66
C ASP A 141 -5.89 -13.82 -50.95
N LEU A 142 -6.83 -14.23 -51.79
CA LEU A 142 -6.67 -14.75 -53.15
C LEU A 142 -6.39 -13.61 -54.13
#